data_AF-A0A1V5QJN2-F1
#
_entry.id   AF-A0A1V5QJN2-F1
#
_cell.length_a   1.000
_cell.length_b   1.000
_cell.length_c   1.000
_cell.angle_alpha   90.00
_cell.angle_beta   90.00
_cell.angle_gamma   90.00
#
_symmetry.space_group_name_H-M   'P 1'
#
loop_
_entity.id
_entity.type
_entity.pdbx_description
1 polymer ?
#
loop_
_entity_poly.entity_id
_entity_poly.type
_entity_poly.pdbx_seq_one_letter_code
_entity_poly.pdbx_strand_id
1 'polypeptide(L)'
;MSGGSMNYLYSKLEYDATFRTDTPERRAFAAHLVKVAKALHDIEWVDSSDYGPGEENEAIRACLGDALVLEAAIEQAHEAAKVLRAELERACSGRPNDLAKPPGAALCDRSA
;
A
#
# COMPACT_ATOMS: atom_id res chain seq x y z
N MET A 1 13.18 13.15 27.21
CA MET A 1 12.86 12.06 26.27
C MET A 1 11.60 12.46 25.54
N SER A 2 11.63 12.63 24.22
CA SER A 2 10.41 12.84 23.41
C SER A 2 9.56 11.57 23.49
N GLY A 3 8.24 11.70 23.36
CA GLY A 3 7.27 10.60 23.46
C GLY A 3 7.36 9.54 22.35
N GLY A 4 8.37 9.57 21.48
CA GLY A 4 8.29 8.93 20.15
C GLY A 4 7.21 9.60 19.26
N SER A 5 7.23 9.34 17.95
CA SER A 5 6.27 9.93 17.01
C SER A 5 4.82 9.46 17.23
N MET A 6 4.65 8.32 17.91
CA MET A 6 3.36 7.68 18.16
C MET A 6 3.01 7.60 19.66
N ASN A 7 3.69 8.35 20.53
CA ASN A 7 3.48 8.34 21.98
C ASN A 7 3.72 6.94 22.61
N TYR A 8 4.74 6.22 22.11
CA TYR A 8 5.10 4.87 22.51
C TYR A 8 3.91 3.90 22.47
N LEU A 9 3.08 3.97 21.41
CA LEU A 9 1.86 3.17 21.30
C LEU A 9 2.13 1.66 21.43
N TYR A 10 3.26 1.20 20.88
CA TYR A 10 3.68 -0.19 21.00
C TYR A 10 3.81 -0.63 22.46
N SER A 11 4.33 0.24 23.35
CA SER A 11 4.58 -0.09 24.75
C SER A 11 3.26 -0.34 25.50
N LYS A 12 2.22 0.44 25.19
CA LYS A 12 0.89 0.24 25.76
C LYS A 12 0.30 -1.10 25.33
N LEU A 13 0.53 -1.48 24.08
CA LEU A 13 0.06 -2.76 23.57
C LEU A 13 0.87 -3.95 24.11
N GLU A 14 2.17 -3.78 24.30
CA GLU A 14 3.08 -4.81 24.80
C GLU A 14 2.90 -5.04 26.31
N TYR A 15 2.81 -3.97 27.10
CA TYR A 15 2.86 -4.04 28.57
C TYR A 15 1.50 -3.87 29.23
N ASP A 16 0.59 -3.06 28.66
CA ASP A 16 -0.67 -2.68 29.34
C ASP A 16 -1.90 -3.44 28.81
N ALA A 17 -1.85 -4.01 27.60
CA ALA A 17 -2.98 -4.71 26.98
C ALA A 17 -3.23 -6.10 27.61
N THR A 18 -3.86 -6.11 28.77
CA THR A 18 -4.18 -7.33 29.51
C THR A 18 -5.64 -7.75 29.35
N PHE A 19 -5.87 -9.05 29.15
CA PHE A 19 -7.21 -9.66 29.07
C PHE A 19 -7.14 -11.15 29.40
N ARG A 20 -8.30 -11.80 29.62
CA ARG A 20 -8.35 -13.24 29.90
C ARG A 20 -7.88 -14.04 28.68
N THR A 21 -6.96 -14.98 28.90
CA THR A 21 -6.35 -15.89 27.89
C THR A 21 -6.67 -17.36 28.17
N ASP A 22 -7.88 -17.62 28.67
CA ASP A 22 -8.33 -18.95 29.09
C ASP A 22 -8.76 -19.85 27.91
N THR A 23 -9.06 -19.31 26.73
CA THR A 23 -9.34 -20.09 25.52
C THR A 23 -8.14 -20.14 24.55
N PRO A 24 -8.06 -21.15 23.67
CA PRO A 24 -7.04 -21.22 22.62
C PRO A 24 -7.00 -19.96 21.73
N GLU A 25 -8.16 -19.43 21.32
CA GLU A 25 -8.28 -18.25 20.47
C GLU A 25 -7.74 -17.01 21.18
N ARG A 26 -8.08 -16.83 22.47
CA ARG A 26 -7.58 -15.70 23.27
C ARG A 26 -6.06 -15.78 23.49
N ARG A 27 -5.50 -16.98 23.65
CA ARG A 27 -4.04 -17.18 23.70
C ARG A 27 -3.37 -16.84 22.37
N ALA A 28 -3.94 -17.30 21.26
CA ALA A 28 -3.44 -16.99 19.94
C ALA A 28 -3.50 -15.48 19.66
N PHE A 29 -4.59 -14.82 20.05
CA PHE A 29 -4.74 -13.38 19.93
C PHE A 29 -3.72 -12.62 20.79
N ALA A 30 -3.48 -13.05 22.03
CA ALA A 30 -2.45 -12.44 22.89
C ALA A 30 -1.05 -12.56 22.26
N ALA A 31 -0.71 -13.72 21.71
CA ALA A 31 0.55 -13.90 20.98
C ALA A 31 0.62 -13.03 19.71
N HIS A 32 -0.52 -12.82 19.04
CA HIS A 32 -0.59 -11.92 17.90
C HIS A 32 -0.41 -10.45 18.30
N LEU A 33 -0.94 -10.00 19.44
CA LEU A 33 -0.71 -8.63 19.93
C LEU A 33 0.76 -8.31 20.16
N VAL A 34 1.58 -9.29 20.55
CA VAL A 34 3.05 -9.10 20.63
C VAL A 34 3.64 -8.78 19.26
N LYS A 35 3.15 -9.45 18.20
CA LYS A 35 3.58 -9.16 16.82
C LYS A 35 3.11 -7.77 16.37
N VAL A 36 1.87 -7.40 16.71
CA VAL A 36 1.34 -6.05 16.44
C VAL A 36 2.19 -5.00 17.15
N ALA A 37 2.55 -5.22 18.42
CA ALA A 37 3.39 -4.30 19.17
C ALA A 37 4.77 -4.14 18.53
N LYS A 38 5.42 -5.24 18.11
CA LYS A 38 6.70 -5.16 17.38
C LYS A 38 6.58 -4.36 16.07
N ALA A 39 5.51 -4.59 15.30
CA ALA A 39 5.28 -3.84 14.06
C ALA A 39 5.09 -2.33 14.35
N LEU A 40 4.31 -1.98 15.38
CA LEU A 40 4.11 -0.57 15.78
C LEU A 40 5.40 0.09 16.26
N HIS A 41 6.25 -0.63 17.00
CA HIS A 41 7.56 -0.15 17.42
C HIS A 41 8.44 0.19 16.21
N ASP A 42 8.53 -0.71 15.24
CA ASP A 42 9.40 -0.49 14.09
C ASP A 42 8.89 0.63 13.18
N ILE A 43 7.57 0.75 13.03
CA ILE A 43 6.94 1.91 12.35
C ILE A 43 7.32 3.20 13.07
N GLU A 44 7.15 3.26 14.40
CA GLU A 44 7.49 4.45 15.19
C GLU A 44 8.98 4.83 15.06
N TRP A 45 9.88 3.85 14.95
CA TRP A 45 11.30 4.09 14.69
C TRP A 45 11.62 4.58 13.29
N VAL A 46 10.93 4.09 12.26
CA VAL A 46 11.07 4.63 10.92
C VAL A 46 10.56 6.07 10.87
N ASP A 47 9.39 6.33 11.46
CA ASP A 47 8.79 7.68 11.51
C ASP A 47 9.59 8.67 12.34
N SER A 48 10.29 8.19 13.38
CA SER A 48 11.19 8.99 14.21
C SER A 48 12.59 9.15 13.60
N SER A 49 12.84 8.54 12.42
CA SER A 49 14.13 8.49 11.74
C SER A 49 15.25 7.77 12.52
N ASP A 50 14.87 6.92 13.48
CA ASP A 50 15.78 6.04 14.19
C ASP A 50 16.11 4.79 13.36
N TYR A 51 15.16 4.35 12.51
CA TYR A 51 15.32 3.31 11.48
C TYR A 51 15.21 3.90 10.06
N GLY A 52 15.71 3.15 9.08
CA GLY A 52 15.63 3.47 7.66
C GLY A 52 14.28 3.05 7.03
N PRO A 53 13.85 3.72 5.93
CA PRO A 53 12.62 3.36 5.24
C PRO A 53 12.58 1.89 4.82
N GLY A 54 11.53 1.18 5.21
CA GLY A 54 11.29 -0.22 4.86
C GLY A 54 11.83 -1.24 5.86
N GLU A 55 12.51 -0.82 6.93
CA GLU A 55 12.97 -1.72 8.01
C GLU A 55 11.81 -2.25 8.86
N GLU A 56 10.65 -1.60 8.86
CA GLU A 56 9.42 -2.04 9.52
C GLU A 56 8.70 -3.19 8.79
N ASN A 57 9.02 -3.40 7.50
CA ASN A 57 8.26 -4.29 6.62
C ASN A 57 8.23 -5.75 7.07
N GLU A 58 9.33 -6.25 7.65
CA GLU A 58 9.39 -7.63 8.13
C GLU A 58 8.45 -7.83 9.33
N ALA A 59 8.42 -6.89 10.27
CA ALA A 59 7.53 -6.95 11.43
C ALA A 59 6.06 -6.80 11.03
N ILE A 60 5.74 -5.92 10.09
CA ILE A 60 4.39 -5.76 9.53
C ILE A 60 3.92 -7.08 8.90
N ARG A 61 4.74 -7.71 8.04
CA ARG A 61 4.40 -8.99 7.40
C ARG A 61 4.25 -10.12 8.42
N ALA A 62 5.10 -10.17 9.45
CA ALA A 62 4.99 -11.17 10.51
C ALA A 62 3.65 -11.09 11.27
N CYS A 63 3.08 -9.89 11.37
CA CYS A 63 1.77 -9.63 11.96
C CYS A 63 0.63 -9.99 10.99
N LEU A 64 0.58 -9.39 9.80
CA LEU A 64 -0.57 -9.48 8.89
C LEU A 64 -0.57 -10.70 7.96
N GLY A 65 0.62 -11.22 7.62
CA GLY A 65 0.81 -12.16 6.52
C GLY A 65 0.77 -11.50 5.13
N ASP A 66 1.33 -12.19 4.14
CA ASP A 66 1.53 -11.63 2.80
C ASP A 66 0.24 -11.36 2.02
N ALA A 67 -0.83 -12.13 2.31
CA ALA A 67 -2.11 -11.98 1.63
C ALA A 67 -2.75 -10.60 1.89
N LEU A 68 -2.75 -10.14 3.16
CA LEU A 68 -3.30 -8.82 3.52
C LEU A 68 -2.47 -7.67 2.93
N VAL A 69 -1.15 -7.84 2.81
CA VAL A 69 -0.27 -6.85 2.16
C VAL A 69 -0.58 -6.77 0.66
N LEU A 70 -0.81 -7.92 0.01
CA LEU A 70 -1.18 -7.96 -1.40
C LEU A 70 -2.54 -7.29 -1.65
N GLU A 71 -3.54 -7.53 -0.80
CA GLU A 71 -4.86 -6.89 -0.90
C GLU A 71 -4.75 -5.36 -0.82
N ALA A 72 -3.99 -4.84 0.14
CA ALA A 72 -3.75 -3.40 0.26
C ALA A 72 -3.01 -2.81 -0.96
N ALA A 73 -2.05 -3.55 -1.51
CA ALA A 73 -1.34 -3.14 -2.72
C ALA A 73 -2.26 -3.09 -3.96
N ILE A 74 -3.18 -4.06 -4.09
CA ILE A 74 -4.17 -4.07 -5.17
C ILE A 74 -5.11 -2.86 -5.05
N GLU A 75 -5.58 -2.55 -3.85
CA GLU A 75 -6.42 -1.37 -3.60
C GLU A 75 -5.69 -0.08 -3.98
N GLN A 76 -4.44 0.09 -3.54
CA GLN A 76 -3.61 1.24 -3.91
C GLN A 76 -3.43 1.34 -5.43
N ALA A 77 -3.20 0.21 -6.11
CA ALA A 77 -3.04 0.18 -7.56
C ALA A 77 -4.31 0.58 -8.30
N HIS A 78 -5.49 0.17 -7.82
CA HIS A 78 -6.78 0.60 -8.38
C HIS A 78 -6.99 2.11 -8.26
N GLU A 79 -6.67 2.71 -7.11
CA GLU A 79 -6.77 4.16 -6.94
C GLU A 79 -5.80 4.91 -7.86
N ALA A 80 -4.55 4.45 -7.94
CA ALA A 80 -3.57 5.01 -8.86
C ALA A 80 -4.03 4.90 -10.33
N ALA A 81 -4.64 3.77 -10.71
CA ALA A 81 -5.17 3.57 -12.05
C ALA A 81 -6.34 4.51 -12.38
N LYS A 82 -7.22 4.82 -11.42
CA LYS A 82 -8.29 5.81 -11.59
C LYS A 82 -7.72 7.20 -11.85
N VAL A 83 -6.74 7.62 -11.06
CA VAL A 83 -6.07 8.93 -11.22
C VAL A 83 -5.41 9.02 -12.58
N LEU A 84 -4.61 8.01 -12.95
CA LEU A 84 -3.96 7.95 -14.26
C LEU A 84 -4.97 8.03 -15.41
N ARG A 85 -6.07 7.27 -15.32
CA ARG A 85 -7.11 7.27 -16.34
C ARG A 85 -7.75 8.65 -16.50
N ALA A 86 -8.08 9.32 -15.40
CA ALA A 86 -8.65 10.67 -15.44
C ALA A 86 -7.69 11.67 -16.12
N GLU A 87 -6.40 11.61 -15.80
CA GLU A 87 -5.40 12.48 -16.43
C GLU A 87 -5.21 12.15 -17.93
N LEU A 88 -5.26 10.88 -18.31
CA LEU A 88 -5.23 10.48 -19.72
C LEU A 88 -6.47 11.00 -20.48
N GLU A 89 -7.65 10.90 -19.91
CA GLU A 89 -8.89 11.43 -20.49
C GLU A 89 -8.81 12.96 -20.65
N ARG A 90 -8.29 13.67 -19.64
CA ARG A 90 -8.01 15.11 -19.70
C ARG A 90 -6.99 15.48 -20.77
N ALA A 91 -5.87 14.77 -20.85
CA ALA A 91 -4.83 15.02 -21.84
C ALA A 91 -5.27 14.69 -23.28
N CYS A 92 -6.15 13.71 -23.46
CA CYS A 92 -6.65 13.29 -24.76
C CYS A 92 -7.87 14.08 -25.24
N SER A 93 -8.71 14.62 -24.35
CA SER A 93 -9.89 15.44 -24.69
C SER A 93 -9.56 16.81 -25.31
N GLY A 94 -8.29 17.23 -25.29
CA GLY A 94 -7.79 18.45 -25.95
C GLY A 94 -7.05 18.22 -27.27
N ARG A 95 -6.89 16.97 -27.74
CA ARG A 95 -6.24 16.69 -29.03
C ARG A 95 -7.28 16.61 -30.15
N PRO A 96 -7.14 17.37 -31.26
CA PRO A 96 -7.93 17.14 -32.46
C PRO A 96 -7.77 15.68 -32.90
N ASN A 97 -8.86 15.10 -33.39
CA ASN A 97 -8.98 13.71 -33.80
C ASN A 97 -8.23 13.42 -35.12
N ASP A 98 -6.95 13.79 -35.21
CA ASP A 98 -6.15 13.75 -36.44
C ASP A 98 -5.50 12.39 -36.70
N LEU A 99 -5.76 11.39 -35.86
CA LEU A 99 -5.25 10.01 -36.03
C LEU A 99 -6.34 8.99 -36.43
N ALA A 100 -7.57 9.42 -36.66
CA ALA A 100 -8.68 8.54 -37.01
C ALA A 100 -8.88 8.31 -38.52
N LYS A 101 -7.97 8.78 -39.39
CA LYS A 101 -8.08 8.55 -40.85
C LYS A 101 -6.81 7.88 -41.39
N PRO A 102 -6.87 6.61 -41.86
CA PRO A 102 -5.76 6.05 -42.63
C PRO A 102 -5.63 6.87 -43.93
N PRO A 103 -4.41 7.26 -44.35
CA PRO A 103 -4.21 8.01 -45.57
C PRO A 103 -4.66 7.15 -46.77
N GLY A 104 -5.32 7.84 -47.70
CA GLY A 104 -6.15 7.25 -48.75
C GLY A 104 -5.47 6.15 -49.57
N ALA A 105 -6.28 5.14 -49.88
CA ALA A 105 -6.13 4.36 -51.10
C ALA A 105 -6.18 5.31 -52.30
N ALA A 106 -5.02 5.65 -52.86
CA ALA A 106 -4.93 6.28 -54.16
C ALA A 106 -4.67 5.18 -55.20
N LEU A 107 -5.69 4.92 -56.02
CA LEU A 107 -5.52 4.32 -57.34
C LEU A 107 -4.50 5.18 -58.11
N CYS A 108 -3.42 4.55 -58.57
CA CYS A 108 -2.70 5.02 -59.74
C CYS A 108 -2.69 3.87 -60.76
N ASP A 109 -3.70 3.97 -61.61
CA ASP A 109 -3.84 3.35 -62.91
C ASP A 109 -2.63 3.72 -63.79
N ARG A 110 -1.85 2.74 -64.26
CA ARG A 110 -0.98 2.86 -65.43
C ARG A 110 -0.89 1.50 -66.13
N SER A 111 -1.81 1.29 -67.06
CA SER A 111 -1.57 0.42 -68.22
C SER A 111 -0.68 1.16 -69.21
N ALA A 112 0.45 0.54 -69.58
CA ALA A 112 1.08 0.56 -70.90
C ALA A 112 2.09 -0.58 -70.96
#